data_AF-Q1HEB0-F1
#
_entry.id   AF-Q1HEB0-F1
#
_cell.length_a   1.000
_cell.length_b   1.000
_cell.length_c   1.000
_cell.angle_alpha   90.00
_cell.angle_beta   90.00
_cell.angle_gamma   90.00
#
_symmetry.space_group_name_H-M   'P 1'
#
loop_
_entity.id
_entity.type
_entity.pdbx_description
1 polymer ?
#
loop_
_entity_poly.entity_id
_entity_poly.type
_entity_poly.pdbx_seq_one_letter_code
_entity_poly.pdbx_strand_id
1 'polypeptide(L)'
;LVALRARQVLIASHLPSYELRHNQVESIFLSAIDMYGHQFCIENLQKLILSETSIFDVLPNFFYHSNQVVRMAALEVYVRRAYIAYELNSVQHRQLKDNTCIVEFQFMLPSSHPNRGNIPTLNRMSFSSNLNHYGMVHVASVSDVLLDTSFTPPCQRMGAMVSFRSFQEFIRNIQDVLSCFSDSPPPSPTFPEGGNPVLYGEEDSKSIQDEPIHILNVAIKTDSDIDDDGLAAMFREYTQSNKSVLFEHGIRRLTFLVAQKREFPKFFTFRARDKFEEDRIYRHLEPALA
;
A
#
# COMPACT_ATOMS: atom_id res chain seq x y z
N LEU A 1 -13.73 -20.72 -31.73
CA LEU A 1 -12.50 -21.23 -31.08
C LEU A 1 -11.23 -20.88 -31.87
N VAL A 2 -11.11 -21.20 -33.17
CA VAL A 2 -9.91 -20.87 -33.99
C VAL A 2 -9.65 -19.36 -34.12
N ALA A 3 -10.68 -18.55 -34.37
CA ALA A 3 -10.55 -17.09 -34.47
C ALA A 3 -10.12 -16.42 -33.14
N LEU A 4 -10.56 -16.98 -32.01
CA LEU A 4 -10.16 -16.48 -30.68
C LEU A 4 -8.68 -16.78 -30.42
N ARG A 5 -8.23 -17.99 -30.79
CA ARG A 5 -6.83 -18.41 -30.67
C ARG A 5 -5.91 -17.64 -31.63
N ALA A 6 -6.36 -17.36 -32.86
CA ALA A 6 -5.64 -16.52 -33.81
C ALA A 6 -5.52 -15.07 -33.30
N ARG A 7 -6.58 -14.51 -32.71
CA ARG A 7 -6.54 -13.19 -32.07
C ARG A 7 -5.60 -13.18 -30.86
N GLN A 8 -5.60 -14.22 -30.02
CA GLN A 8 -4.65 -14.36 -28.90
C GLN A 8 -3.20 -14.41 -29.39
N VAL A 9 -2.92 -15.13 -30.47
CA VAL A 9 -1.57 -15.19 -31.07
C VAL A 9 -1.16 -13.84 -31.65
N LEU A 10 -2.06 -13.14 -32.36
CA LEU A 10 -1.82 -11.79 -32.90
C LEU A 10 -1.59 -10.75 -31.79
N ILE A 11 -2.34 -10.83 -30.69
CA ILE A 11 -2.16 -9.95 -29.52
C ILE A 11 -0.83 -10.28 -28.82
N ALA A 12 -0.50 -11.56 -28.64
CA ALA A 12 0.76 -12.00 -28.06
C ALA A 12 1.97 -11.58 -28.89
N SER A 13 1.85 -11.54 -30.23
CA SER A 13 2.91 -11.03 -31.11
C SER A 13 3.10 -9.51 -31.05
N HIS A 14 2.09 -8.76 -30.63
CA HIS A 14 2.19 -7.31 -30.41
C HIS A 14 2.75 -6.94 -29.02
N LEU A 15 2.72 -7.87 -28.06
CA LEU A 15 3.30 -7.65 -26.74
C LEU A 15 4.82 -7.79 -26.81
N PRO A 16 5.59 -6.78 -26.37
CA PRO A 16 7.05 -6.89 -26.33
C PRO A 16 7.46 -8.05 -25.41
N SER A 17 8.52 -8.76 -25.81
CA SER A 17 9.07 -9.87 -25.03
C SER A 17 9.43 -9.41 -23.60
N TYR A 18 9.47 -10.36 -22.66
CA TYR A 18 9.86 -10.06 -21.28
C TYR A 18 11.20 -9.31 -21.21
N GLU A 19 12.22 -9.76 -21.96
CA GLU A 19 13.55 -9.13 -21.99
C GLU A 19 13.49 -7.70 -22.56
N LEU A 20 12.68 -7.47 -23.59
CA LEU A 20 12.51 -6.13 -24.15
C LEU A 20 11.81 -5.19 -23.15
N ARG A 21 10.77 -5.67 -22.47
CA ARG A 21 10.10 -4.91 -21.40
C ARG A 21 11.04 -4.64 -20.23
N HIS A 22 11.84 -5.62 -19.83
CA HIS A 22 12.87 -5.47 -18.80
C HIS A 22 13.84 -4.35 -19.15
N ASN A 23 14.43 -4.39 -20.34
CA ASN A 23 15.38 -3.37 -20.78
C ASN A 23 14.73 -1.98 -20.91
N GLN A 24 13.47 -1.91 -21.33
CA GLN A 24 12.71 -0.66 -21.38
C GLN A 24 12.50 -0.06 -19.99
N VAL A 25 12.05 -0.88 -19.03
CA VAL A 25 11.82 -0.43 -17.64
C VAL A 25 13.14 -0.02 -16.99
N GLU A 26 14.22 -0.79 -17.20
CA GLU A 26 15.55 -0.47 -16.71
C GLU A 26 16.06 0.86 -17.27
N SER A 27 15.93 1.07 -18.58
CA SER A 27 16.31 2.33 -19.23
C SER A 27 15.55 3.52 -18.65
N ILE A 28 14.24 3.37 -18.40
CA ILE A 28 13.44 4.41 -17.75
C ILE A 28 13.96 4.72 -16.35
N PHE A 29 14.20 3.70 -15.51
CA PHE A 29 14.76 3.91 -14.16
C PHE A 29 16.11 4.61 -14.20
N LEU A 30 17.03 4.14 -15.04
CA LEU A 30 18.37 4.74 -15.16
C LEU A 30 18.31 6.19 -15.69
N SER A 31 17.39 6.49 -16.59
CA SER A 31 17.18 7.85 -17.09
C SER A 31 16.54 8.80 -16.07
N ALA A 32 15.81 8.26 -15.09
CA ALA A 32 15.13 9.03 -14.06
C ALA A 32 16.05 9.37 -12.87
N ILE A 33 17.22 8.74 -12.79
CA ILE A 33 18.22 8.98 -11.75
C ILE A 33 19.06 10.20 -12.14
N ASP A 34 19.28 11.09 -11.17
CA ASP A 34 20.11 12.27 -11.36
C ASP A 34 21.58 11.90 -11.69
N MET A 35 22.31 12.79 -12.33
CA MET A 35 23.71 12.59 -12.76
C MET A 35 24.65 12.20 -11.62
N TYR A 36 24.31 12.59 -10.38
CA TYR A 36 25.06 12.24 -9.18
C TYR A 36 24.62 10.92 -8.52
N GLY A 37 23.54 10.30 -9.01
CA GLY A 37 23.09 9.00 -8.52
C GLY A 37 22.48 9.03 -7.11
N HIS A 38 22.13 10.21 -6.59
CA HIS A 38 21.67 10.38 -5.20
C HIS A 38 20.14 10.49 -5.07
N GLN A 39 19.44 10.95 -6.11
CA GLN A 39 17.99 11.17 -6.12
C GLN A 39 17.40 10.80 -7.48
N PHE A 40 16.08 10.62 -7.53
CA PHE A 40 15.33 10.40 -8.76
C PHE A 40 14.12 11.32 -8.82
N CYS A 41 13.72 11.70 -10.04
CA CYS A 41 12.55 12.54 -10.25
C CYS A 41 11.33 11.66 -10.59
N ILE A 42 10.31 11.70 -9.74
CA ILE A 42 9.09 10.88 -9.91
C ILE A 42 8.33 11.22 -11.21
N GLU A 43 8.44 12.46 -11.69
CA GLU A 43 7.84 12.93 -12.94
C GLU A 43 8.31 12.09 -14.14
N ASN A 44 9.59 11.71 -14.15
CA ASN A 44 10.18 10.86 -15.19
C ASN A 44 9.67 9.41 -15.12
N LEU A 45 9.15 9.00 -13.96
CA LEU A 45 8.59 7.66 -13.72
C LEU A 45 7.07 7.60 -13.90
N GLN A 46 6.39 8.72 -14.19
CA GLN A 46 4.94 8.75 -14.47
C GLN A 46 4.55 7.79 -15.59
N LYS A 47 5.40 7.61 -16.60
CA LYS A 47 5.19 6.65 -17.68
C LYS A 47 5.07 5.21 -17.18
N LEU A 48 5.77 4.84 -16.11
CA LEU A 48 5.67 3.50 -15.51
C LEU A 48 4.44 3.39 -14.60
N ILE A 49 4.12 4.46 -13.85
CA ILE A 49 2.98 4.50 -12.93
C ILE A 49 1.66 4.39 -13.71
N LEU A 50 1.51 5.16 -14.78
CA LEU A 50 0.28 5.23 -15.60
C LEU A 50 0.28 4.26 -16.78
N SER A 51 1.29 3.39 -16.90
CA SER A 51 1.41 2.49 -18.05
C SER A 51 0.25 1.51 -18.11
N GLU A 52 -0.46 1.47 -19.25
CA GLU A 52 -1.49 0.47 -19.53
C GLU A 52 -0.91 -0.95 -19.60
N THR A 53 0.37 -1.09 -20.01
CA THR A 53 1.05 -2.39 -20.02
C THR A 53 1.33 -2.85 -18.61
N SER A 54 1.00 -4.12 -18.29
CA SER A 54 1.35 -4.73 -17.00
C SER A 54 2.87 -4.73 -16.83
N ILE A 55 3.35 -4.01 -15.80
CA ILE A 55 4.75 -4.03 -15.39
C ILE A 55 4.98 -4.90 -14.15
N PHE A 56 3.92 -5.42 -13.52
CA PHE A 56 4.03 -6.13 -12.23
C PHE A 56 4.82 -7.44 -12.31
N ASP A 57 5.00 -8.01 -13.50
CA ASP A 57 5.86 -9.16 -13.75
C ASP A 57 7.34 -8.82 -13.90
N VAL A 58 7.68 -7.58 -14.24
CA VAL A 58 9.07 -7.14 -14.44
C VAL A 58 9.56 -6.27 -13.27
N LEU A 59 8.70 -5.38 -12.78
CA LEU A 59 9.00 -4.38 -11.77
C LEU A 59 9.64 -4.96 -10.50
N PRO A 60 9.16 -6.11 -9.95
CA PRO A 60 9.73 -6.66 -8.72
C PRO A 60 11.18 -7.10 -8.83
N ASN A 61 11.69 -7.35 -10.04
CA ASN A 61 13.11 -7.64 -10.23
C ASN A 61 13.99 -6.44 -9.80
N PHE A 62 13.49 -5.22 -10.01
CA PHE A 62 14.21 -3.98 -9.67
C PHE A 62 14.23 -3.68 -8.16
N PHE A 63 13.38 -4.31 -7.35
CA PHE A 63 13.44 -4.20 -5.89
C PHE A 63 14.77 -4.72 -5.32
N TYR A 64 15.49 -5.54 -6.08
CA TYR A 64 16.74 -6.17 -5.69
C TYR A 64 17.93 -5.69 -6.52
N HIS A 65 17.78 -4.58 -7.26
CA HIS A 65 18.82 -4.00 -8.10
C HIS A 65 20.07 -3.62 -7.28
N SER A 66 21.24 -3.62 -7.91
CA SER A 66 22.52 -3.27 -7.26
C SER A 66 22.53 -1.82 -6.77
N ASN A 67 22.07 -0.89 -7.61
CA ASN A 67 21.88 0.52 -7.26
C ASN A 67 20.71 0.71 -6.29
N GLN A 68 20.99 1.30 -5.13
CA GLN A 68 20.01 1.58 -4.09
C GLN A 68 18.90 2.53 -4.55
N VAL A 69 19.23 3.56 -5.34
CA VAL A 69 18.23 4.54 -5.82
C VAL A 69 17.23 3.88 -6.76
N VAL A 70 17.67 2.91 -7.58
CA VAL A 70 16.77 2.07 -8.39
C VAL A 70 15.84 1.25 -7.50
N ARG A 71 16.36 0.65 -6.42
CA ARG A 71 15.50 -0.11 -5.48
C ARG A 71 14.42 0.78 -4.86
N MET A 72 14.79 1.97 -4.38
CA MET A 72 13.83 2.92 -3.79
C MET A 72 12.80 3.39 -4.82
N ALA A 73 13.24 3.78 -6.02
CA ALA A 73 12.36 4.19 -7.10
C ALA A 73 11.40 3.08 -7.52
N ALA A 74 11.87 1.83 -7.61
CA ALA A 74 11.04 0.69 -7.98
C ALA A 74 9.94 0.43 -6.94
N LEU A 75 10.26 0.50 -5.64
CA LEU A 75 9.28 0.37 -4.57
C LEU A 75 8.25 1.51 -4.61
N GLU A 76 8.67 2.76 -4.82
CA GLU A 76 7.74 3.89 -4.94
C GLU A 76 6.82 3.75 -6.16
N VAL A 77 7.38 3.37 -7.32
CA VAL A 77 6.59 3.11 -8.54
C VAL A 77 5.56 2.01 -8.29
N TYR A 78 5.94 0.95 -7.57
CA TYR A 78 5.00 -0.10 -7.20
C TYR A 78 3.86 0.45 -6.35
N VAL A 79 4.16 1.18 -5.28
CA VAL A 79 3.16 1.76 -4.38
C VAL A 79 2.23 2.70 -5.15
N ARG A 80 2.77 3.68 -5.91
CA ARG A 80 1.94 4.62 -6.67
C ARG A 80 1.06 3.94 -7.71
N ARG A 81 1.54 2.85 -8.30
CA ARG A 81 0.78 2.10 -9.29
C ARG A 81 -0.29 1.21 -8.66
N ALA A 82 0.04 0.50 -7.57
CA ALA A 82 -0.91 -0.35 -6.85
C ALA A 82 -2.04 0.47 -6.23
N TYR A 83 -1.72 1.66 -5.73
CA TYR A 83 -2.66 2.57 -5.07
C TYR A 83 -3.20 3.67 -6.00
N ILE A 84 -3.25 3.45 -7.32
CA ILE A 84 -3.69 4.46 -8.30
C ILE A 84 -5.13 4.96 -8.08
N ALA A 85 -6.00 4.13 -7.50
CA ALA A 85 -7.37 4.50 -7.16
C ALA A 85 -7.47 5.33 -5.86
N TYR A 86 -6.40 5.35 -5.06
CA TYR A 86 -6.34 6.01 -3.75
C TYR A 86 -5.65 7.37 -3.87
N GLU A 87 -5.95 8.26 -2.94
CA GLU A 87 -5.27 9.54 -2.83
C GLU A 87 -4.03 9.37 -1.94
N LEU A 88 -2.84 9.37 -2.53
CA LEU A 88 -1.57 9.31 -1.80
C LEU A 88 -1.18 10.71 -1.31
N ASN A 89 -1.23 10.93 0.00
CA ASN A 89 -0.94 12.23 0.62
C ASN A 89 0.57 12.46 0.81
N SER A 90 1.29 11.40 1.16
CA SER A 90 2.73 11.45 1.41
C SER A 90 3.35 10.12 1.03
N VAL A 91 4.53 10.16 0.42
CA VAL A 91 5.39 9.01 0.17
C VAL A 91 6.79 9.39 0.65
N GLN A 92 7.34 8.61 1.57
CA GLN A 92 8.62 8.86 2.21
C GLN A 92 9.50 7.62 2.11
N HIS A 93 10.80 7.85 1.93
CA HIS A 93 11.79 6.79 1.87
C HIS A 93 12.57 6.73 3.17
N ARG A 94 12.64 5.54 3.76
CA ARG A 94 13.50 5.23 4.90
C ARG A 94 14.43 4.11 4.55
N GLN A 95 15.58 4.11 5.21
CA GLN A 95 16.60 3.09 5.07
C GLN A 95 16.87 2.51 6.45
N LEU A 96 16.82 1.18 6.53
CA LEU A 96 17.23 0.45 7.72
C LEU A 96 18.76 0.36 7.81
N LYS A 97 19.26 -0.06 8.98
CA LYS A 97 20.70 -0.16 9.27
C LYS A 97 21.45 -1.11 8.33
N ASP A 98 20.75 -2.04 7.71
CA ASP A 98 21.27 -3.03 6.77
C ASP A 98 21.16 -2.60 5.29
N ASN A 99 20.77 -1.34 5.03
CA ASN A 99 20.46 -0.79 3.71
C ASN A 99 19.20 -1.33 3.03
N THR A 100 18.32 -1.98 3.80
CA THR A 100 16.97 -2.32 3.34
C THR A 100 16.18 -1.02 3.12
N CYS A 101 15.55 -0.92 1.96
CA CYS A 101 14.75 0.24 1.57
C CYS A 101 13.30 0.03 2.01
N ILE A 102 12.73 1.03 2.67
CA ILE A 102 11.33 1.07 3.08
C ILE A 102 10.69 2.28 2.42
N VAL A 103 9.52 2.07 1.82
CA VAL A 103 8.66 3.15 1.34
C VAL A 103 7.47 3.23 2.29
N GLU A 104 7.40 4.31 3.05
CA GLU A 104 6.23 4.65 3.86
C GLU A 104 5.31 5.53 3.03
N PHE A 105 4.01 5.27 3.10
CA PHE A 105 3.03 6.06 2.39
C PHE A 105 1.80 6.29 3.24
N GLN A 106 1.25 7.49 3.12
CA GLN A 106 -0.01 7.85 3.74
C GLN A 106 -1.03 8.04 2.64
N PHE A 107 -2.19 7.43 2.81
CA PHE A 107 -3.21 7.39 1.78
C PHE A 107 -4.62 7.54 2.35
N MET A 108 -5.51 8.09 1.53
CA MET A 108 -6.93 8.15 1.84
C MET A 108 -7.71 7.21 0.92
N LEU A 109 -8.79 6.66 1.48
CA LEU A 109 -9.71 5.83 0.72
C LEU A 109 -10.43 6.65 -0.37
N PRO A 110 -10.72 6.06 -1.54
CA PRO A 110 -11.49 6.72 -2.58
C PRO A 110 -12.85 7.19 -2.06
N SER A 111 -13.42 8.25 -2.65
CA SER A 111 -14.72 8.83 -2.24
C SER A 111 -15.86 7.82 -2.32
N SER A 112 -15.76 6.84 -3.21
CA SER A 112 -16.71 5.74 -3.39
C SER A 112 -16.58 4.62 -2.35
N HIS A 113 -15.54 4.62 -1.51
CA HIS A 113 -15.30 3.54 -0.57
C HIS A 113 -16.34 3.58 0.58
N PRO A 114 -16.95 2.44 0.98
CA PRO A 114 -17.98 2.40 2.03
C PRO A 114 -17.56 3.09 3.33
N ASN A 115 -16.33 2.85 3.77
CA ASN A 115 -15.75 3.48 4.97
C ASN A 115 -15.56 5.02 4.87
N ARG A 116 -15.65 5.63 3.67
CA ARG A 116 -15.61 7.09 3.49
C ARG A 116 -17.02 7.70 3.51
N GLY A 117 -18.03 6.96 3.06
CA GLY A 117 -19.45 7.38 3.08
C GLY A 117 -20.08 7.40 4.47
N ASN A 118 -19.51 6.67 5.44
CA ASN A 118 -19.97 6.63 6.83
C ASN A 118 -19.54 7.85 7.68
N ILE A 119 -18.94 8.89 7.09
CA ILE A 119 -18.53 10.11 7.81
C ILE A 119 -19.47 11.27 7.40
N PRO A 120 -20.47 11.62 8.22
CA PRO A 120 -21.51 12.61 7.85
C PRO A 120 -20.98 14.04 7.65
N THR A 121 -19.75 14.34 8.08
CA THR A 121 -19.20 15.70 8.15
C THR A 121 -18.32 16.09 6.96
N LEU A 122 -17.72 15.15 6.22
CA LEU A 122 -16.83 15.50 5.10
C LEU A 122 -17.58 15.88 3.81
N ASN A 123 -18.82 15.41 3.64
CA ASN A 123 -19.68 15.81 2.52
C ASN A 123 -20.09 17.30 2.56
N ARG A 124 -19.78 18.03 3.63
CA ARG A 124 -19.96 19.50 3.71
C ARG A 124 -18.69 20.28 3.31
N MET A 125 -17.55 19.62 3.14
CA MET A 125 -16.29 20.24 2.74
C MET A 125 -15.97 20.05 1.25
N SER A 126 -16.96 19.69 0.43
CA SER A 126 -16.83 19.76 -1.02
C SER A 126 -16.51 21.21 -1.42
N PHE A 127 -15.29 21.46 -1.87
CA PHE A 127 -14.94 22.71 -2.55
C PHE A 127 -15.71 22.77 -3.88
N SER A 128 -16.96 23.25 -3.83
CA SER A 128 -17.67 23.67 -5.02
C SER A 128 -17.08 24.98 -5.48
N SER A 129 -16.21 24.91 -6.47
CA SER A 129 -15.81 26.04 -7.31
C SER A 129 -17.00 26.49 -8.15
N ASN A 130 -17.95 27.21 -7.53
CA ASN A 130 -18.97 27.97 -8.25
C ASN A 130 -19.19 29.32 -7.55
N LEU A 131 -18.71 30.36 -8.21
CA LEU A 131 -19.00 31.75 -7.92
C LEU A 131 -20.51 32.02 -8.15
N ASN A 132 -21.14 32.75 -7.22
CA ASN A 132 -22.51 33.30 -7.23
C ASN A 132 -23.63 32.47 -6.55
N HIS A 133 -23.90 32.72 -5.25
CA HIS A 133 -25.15 33.35 -4.78
C HIS A 133 -25.09 33.63 -3.26
N TYR A 134 -25.70 34.74 -2.85
CA TYR A 134 -25.75 35.25 -1.46
C TYR A 134 -26.49 34.30 -0.50
N GLY A 135 -25.89 34.01 0.66
CA GLY A 135 -26.56 33.38 1.81
C GLY A 135 -25.57 33.02 2.91
N MET A 136 -25.71 33.64 4.09
CA MET A 136 -24.82 33.56 5.25
C MET A 136 -24.29 32.14 5.55
N VAL A 137 -22.96 32.00 5.57
CA VAL A 137 -22.25 30.90 6.25
C VAL A 137 -21.21 31.55 7.16
N HIS A 138 -21.21 31.19 8.44
CA HIS A 138 -20.28 31.70 9.44
C HIS A 138 -18.83 31.50 8.97
N VAL A 139 -18.11 32.61 8.81
CA VAL A 139 -16.66 32.62 8.58
C VAL A 139 -15.98 32.22 9.88
N ALA A 140 -15.73 30.93 10.07
CA ALA A 140 -14.71 30.49 11.01
C ALA A 140 -13.36 30.66 10.32
N SER A 141 -12.50 31.47 10.95
CA SER A 141 -11.16 31.84 10.53
C SER A 141 -10.34 30.63 10.07
N VAL A 142 -9.93 30.64 8.80
CA VAL A 142 -9.03 29.64 8.19
C VAL A 142 -7.65 29.63 8.90
N SER A 143 -7.34 30.68 9.66
CA SER A 143 -6.07 30.82 10.37
C SER A 143 -6.01 30.12 11.73
N ASP A 144 -7.15 29.77 12.35
CA ASP A 144 -7.17 29.10 13.66
C ASP A 144 -7.24 27.57 13.57
N VAL A 145 -7.45 27.02 12.37
CA VAL A 145 -7.57 25.57 12.11
C VAL A 145 -6.22 24.94 11.69
N LEU A 146 -5.21 25.77 11.38
CA LEU A 146 -3.90 25.32 10.88
C LEU A 146 -2.85 25.07 11.98
N LEU A 147 -3.18 25.33 13.25
CA LEU A 147 -2.25 25.20 14.37
C LEU A 147 -2.39 23.91 15.17
N ASP A 148 -3.40 23.09 14.90
CA ASP A 148 -3.59 21.84 15.63
C ASP A 148 -3.20 20.65 14.74
N THR A 149 -2.04 20.09 15.03
CA THR A 149 -1.45 18.89 14.42
C THR A 149 -2.29 17.60 14.67
N SER A 150 -3.54 17.75 15.12
CA SER A 150 -4.43 16.73 15.65
C SER A 150 -5.52 16.27 14.67
N PHE A 151 -5.65 16.91 13.49
CA PHE A 151 -6.61 16.47 12.48
C PHE A 151 -5.93 15.72 11.34
N THR A 152 -5.53 14.47 11.59
CA THR A 152 -5.53 13.47 10.50
C THR A 152 -6.98 13.27 10.06
N PRO A 153 -7.33 13.53 8.78
CA PRO A 153 -8.69 13.32 8.29
C PRO A 153 -9.16 11.88 8.62
N PRO A 154 -10.44 11.67 8.96
CA PRO A 154 -11.01 10.39 9.45
C PRO A 154 -10.94 9.16 8.51
N CYS A 155 -10.05 9.18 7.53
CA CYS A 155 -9.80 8.10 6.57
C CYS A 155 -8.34 7.99 6.14
N GLN A 156 -7.41 8.70 6.80
CA GLN A 156 -5.98 8.60 6.52
C GLN A 156 -5.41 7.32 7.13
N ARG A 157 -4.78 6.52 6.29
CA ARG A 157 -4.13 5.26 6.67
C ARG A 157 -2.66 5.34 6.35
N MET A 158 -1.86 4.62 7.13
CA MET A 158 -0.45 4.42 6.85
C MET A 158 -0.25 3.08 6.17
N GLY A 159 0.65 3.05 5.20
CA GLY A 159 1.17 1.83 4.63
C GLY A 159 2.69 1.86 4.58
N ALA A 160 3.29 0.68 4.64
CA ALA A 160 4.71 0.51 4.37
C ALA A 160 4.91 -0.60 3.34
N MET A 161 5.88 -0.40 2.45
CA MET A 161 6.38 -1.43 1.55
C MET A 161 7.87 -1.63 1.76
N VAL A 162 8.28 -2.89 1.88
CA VAL A 162 9.67 -3.28 2.09
C VAL A 162 10.02 -4.48 1.20
N SER A 163 11.30 -4.61 0.80
CA SER A 163 11.80 -5.76 0.04
C SER A 163 12.95 -6.48 0.75
N PHE A 164 12.91 -7.81 0.76
CA PHE A 164 13.93 -8.68 1.34
C PHE A 164 14.35 -9.78 0.37
N ARG A 165 15.63 -10.17 0.40
CA ARG A 165 16.14 -11.22 -0.50
C ARG A 165 15.76 -12.62 -0.05
N SER A 166 15.32 -12.76 1.20
CA SER A 166 14.85 -14.02 1.75
C SER A 166 13.83 -13.78 2.87
N PHE A 167 13.00 -14.78 3.13
CA PHE A 167 12.06 -14.73 4.25
C PHE A 167 12.76 -14.66 5.62
N GLN A 168 13.94 -15.28 5.74
CA GLN A 168 14.71 -15.25 6.98
C GLN A 168 15.22 -13.85 7.32
N GLU A 169 15.63 -13.08 6.30
CA GLU A 169 16.04 -11.67 6.46
C GLU A 169 14.87 -10.81 6.94
N PHE A 170 13.68 -11.02 6.37
CA PHE A 170 12.45 -10.39 6.84
C PHE A 170 12.18 -10.67 8.33
N ILE A 171 12.25 -11.93 8.77
CA ILE A 171 12.00 -12.31 10.17
C ILE A 171 12.97 -11.58 11.12
N ARG A 172 14.22 -11.39 10.71
CA ARG A 172 15.24 -10.70 11.54
C ARG A 172 14.99 -9.19 11.66
N ASN A 173 14.44 -8.57 10.60
CA ASN A 173 14.33 -7.12 10.48
C ASN A 173 12.91 -6.59 10.69
N ILE A 174 11.90 -7.46 10.88
CA ILE A 174 10.50 -7.03 11.02
C ILE A 174 10.29 -6.00 12.13
N GLN A 175 11.00 -6.12 13.27
CA GLN A 175 10.83 -5.19 14.39
C GLN A 175 11.15 -3.75 13.97
N ASP A 176 12.20 -3.56 13.18
CA ASP A 176 12.54 -2.25 12.64
C ASP A 176 11.50 -1.78 11.62
N VAL A 177 10.93 -2.68 10.80
CA VAL A 177 9.85 -2.35 9.86
C VAL A 177 8.56 -1.96 10.60
N LEU A 178 8.25 -2.61 11.72
CA LEU A 178 7.06 -2.31 12.51
C LEU A 178 7.20 -0.99 13.28
N SER A 179 8.42 -0.59 13.64
CA SER A 179 8.69 0.71 14.25
C SER A 179 8.21 1.89 13.40
N CYS A 180 8.13 1.73 12.06
CA CYS A 180 7.56 2.70 11.13
C CYS A 180 6.12 3.10 11.47
N PHE A 181 5.34 2.18 12.07
CA PHE A 181 3.95 2.43 12.44
C PHE A 181 3.79 2.97 13.86
N SER A 182 4.85 2.94 14.68
CA SER A 182 4.84 3.43 16.06
C SER A 182 4.78 4.97 16.13
N ASP A 183 5.31 5.65 15.11
CA ASP A 183 5.26 7.10 14.96
C ASP A 183 3.94 7.56 14.28
N SER A 184 2.96 6.68 14.12
CA SER A 184 1.70 7.05 13.48
C SER A 184 0.94 8.07 14.33
N PRO A 185 0.38 9.14 13.72
CA PRO A 185 -0.52 10.04 14.44
C PRO A 185 -1.64 9.25 15.10
N PRO A 186 -2.18 9.71 16.24
CA PRO A 186 -3.27 9.02 16.90
C PRO A 186 -4.41 8.73 15.91
N PRO A 187 -5.07 7.56 16.02
CA PRO A 187 -6.19 7.21 15.17
C PRO A 187 -7.23 8.32 15.22
N SER A 188 -7.81 8.64 14.06
CA SER A 188 -8.83 9.68 13.96
C SER A 188 -9.98 9.34 14.91
N PRO A 189 -10.47 10.29 15.73
CA PRO A 189 -11.52 10.01 16.69
C PRO A 189 -12.77 9.52 15.95
N THR A 190 -13.20 8.30 16.28
CA THR A 190 -14.51 7.81 15.85
C THR A 190 -15.56 8.61 16.61
N PHE A 191 -16.39 9.37 15.88
CA PHE A 191 -17.53 10.04 16.50
C PHE A 191 -18.52 8.97 16.98
N PRO A 192 -18.99 9.03 18.24
CA PRO A 192 -20.02 8.12 18.71
C PRO A 192 -21.22 8.26 17.78
N GLU A 193 -21.66 7.12 17.27
CA GLU A 193 -22.89 6.98 16.49
C GLU A 193 -24.01 7.70 17.25
N GLY A 194 -24.67 8.66 16.60
CA GLY A 194 -25.70 9.50 17.22
C GLY A 194 -26.86 8.66 17.77
N GLY A 195 -26.72 8.22 19.01
CA GLY A 195 -27.71 7.43 19.72
C GLY A 195 -28.88 8.27 20.17
N ASN A 196 -30.08 7.80 19.83
CA ASN A 196 -31.32 8.17 20.50
C ASN A 196 -31.15 8.14 22.02
N PRO A 197 -31.77 9.07 22.78
CA PRO A 197 -31.61 9.12 24.22
C PRO A 197 -32.46 8.01 24.84
N VAL A 198 -31.85 6.88 25.16
CA VAL A 198 -32.46 5.88 26.05
C VAL A 198 -31.61 5.80 27.31
N LEU A 199 -32.23 6.23 28.39
CA LEU A 199 -31.74 6.22 29.76
C LEU A 199 -31.51 4.78 30.25
N TYR A 200 -30.49 4.65 31.12
CA TYR A 200 -30.11 3.52 31.99
C TYR A 200 -29.25 2.39 31.40
N GLY A 201 -28.06 2.23 32.00
CA GLY A 201 -27.25 1.01 31.96
C GLY A 201 -25.75 1.29 31.96
N GLU A 202 -25.13 1.40 33.14
CA GLU A 202 -23.68 1.25 33.31
C GLU A 202 -23.28 -0.19 32.93
N GLU A 203 -22.76 -0.45 31.74
CA GLU A 203 -21.94 -1.65 31.47
C GLU A 203 -20.89 -1.37 30.38
N ASP A 204 -19.63 -1.71 30.71
CA ASP A 204 -18.51 -1.96 29.81
C ASP A 204 -18.10 -0.86 28.81
N SER A 205 -17.39 0.15 29.33
CA SER A 205 -16.30 0.79 28.58
C SER A 205 -15.12 -0.18 28.40
N LYS A 206 -15.35 -1.33 27.76
CA LYS A 206 -14.28 -2.05 27.08
C LYS A 206 -13.90 -1.17 25.91
N SER A 207 -12.77 -0.47 26.06
CA SER A 207 -12.08 0.27 25.01
C SER A 207 -12.36 -0.39 23.67
N ILE A 208 -13.00 0.33 22.75
CA ILE A 208 -12.96 0.03 21.33
C ILE A 208 -11.45 -0.07 21.02
N GLN A 209 -10.90 -1.28 21.00
CA GLN A 209 -9.57 -1.49 20.44
C GLN A 209 -9.76 -1.10 18.99
N ASP A 210 -9.30 0.10 18.64
CA ASP A 210 -9.41 0.68 17.31
C ASP A 210 -9.11 -0.40 16.27
N GLU A 211 -10.03 -0.59 15.32
CA GLU A 211 -9.83 -1.55 14.24
C GLU A 211 -8.47 -1.20 13.59
N PRO A 212 -7.53 -2.16 13.48
CA PRO A 212 -6.23 -1.85 12.91
C PRO A 212 -6.42 -1.31 11.49
N ILE A 213 -5.69 -0.25 11.12
CA ILE A 213 -5.88 0.47 9.85
C ILE A 213 -4.67 0.41 8.92
N HIS A 214 -3.50 -0.02 9.42
CA HIS A 214 -2.24 0.07 8.69
C HIS A 214 -2.06 -1.09 7.70
N ILE A 215 -1.33 -0.85 6.61
CA ILE A 215 -1.07 -1.87 5.58
C ILE A 215 0.43 -2.12 5.45
N LEU A 216 0.84 -3.38 5.52
CA LEU A 216 2.23 -3.78 5.32
C LEU A 216 2.34 -4.68 4.09
N ASN A 217 3.13 -4.24 3.11
CA ASN A 217 3.47 -5.01 1.92
C ASN A 217 4.94 -5.45 1.99
N VAL A 218 5.20 -6.75 1.90
CA VAL A 218 6.54 -7.32 2.02
C VAL A 218 6.86 -8.06 0.73
N ALA A 219 7.79 -7.54 -0.05
CA ALA A 219 8.34 -8.24 -1.21
C ALA A 219 9.45 -9.19 -0.77
N ILE A 220 9.38 -10.45 -1.18
CA ILE A 220 10.37 -11.48 -0.90
C ILE A 220 10.85 -12.05 -2.24
N LYS A 221 12.17 -12.08 -2.43
CA LYS A 221 12.77 -12.80 -3.53
C LYS A 221 12.84 -14.29 -3.18
N THR A 222 12.45 -15.15 -4.12
CA THR A 222 12.74 -16.58 -4.02
C THR A 222 13.37 -17.06 -5.32
N ASP A 223 14.49 -17.77 -5.20
CA ASP A 223 15.12 -18.48 -6.31
C ASP A 223 14.71 -19.97 -6.32
N SER A 224 13.86 -20.39 -5.37
CA SER A 224 13.41 -21.76 -5.19
C SER A 224 11.99 -21.96 -5.76
N ASP A 225 11.79 -23.08 -6.45
CA ASP A 225 10.50 -23.56 -6.94
C ASP A 225 9.65 -24.15 -5.79
N ILE A 226 9.39 -23.32 -4.77
CA ILE A 226 8.46 -23.67 -3.69
C ILE A 226 7.05 -23.49 -4.25
N ASP A 227 6.19 -24.46 -4.00
CA ASP A 227 4.79 -24.43 -4.37
C ASP A 227 4.01 -23.41 -3.51
N ASP A 228 2.82 -23.06 -4.00
CA ASP A 228 1.98 -22.06 -3.34
C ASP A 228 1.57 -22.50 -1.92
N ASP A 229 1.33 -23.78 -1.71
CA ASP A 229 0.93 -24.32 -0.42
C ASP A 229 2.09 -24.34 0.58
N GLY A 230 3.32 -24.62 0.13
CA GLY A 230 4.52 -24.49 0.94
C GLY A 230 4.81 -23.05 1.37
N LEU A 231 4.70 -22.10 0.43
CA LEU A 231 4.83 -20.66 0.73
C LEU A 231 3.73 -20.19 1.69
N ALA A 232 2.48 -20.55 1.45
CA ALA A 232 1.36 -20.20 2.32
C ALA A 232 1.53 -20.77 3.73
N ALA A 233 2.00 -22.03 3.87
CA ALA A 233 2.26 -22.64 5.17
C ALA A 233 3.34 -21.88 5.96
N MET A 234 4.45 -21.50 5.29
CA MET A 234 5.54 -20.74 5.87
C MET A 234 5.08 -19.36 6.36
N PHE A 235 4.33 -18.62 5.54
CA PHE A 235 3.79 -17.31 5.93
C PHE A 235 2.73 -17.41 7.02
N ARG A 236 1.89 -18.45 6.98
CA ARG A 236 0.89 -18.73 8.01
C ARG A 236 1.55 -19.01 9.37
N GLU A 237 2.58 -19.84 9.42
CA GLU A 237 3.29 -20.15 10.66
C GLU A 237 3.83 -18.88 11.32
N TYR A 238 4.44 -18.01 10.52
CA TYR A 238 4.95 -16.73 10.99
C TYR A 238 3.85 -15.78 11.48
N THR A 239 2.80 -15.58 10.69
CA THR A 239 1.70 -14.66 11.03
C THR A 239 0.94 -15.11 12.26
N GLN A 240 0.74 -16.42 12.44
CA GLN A 240 0.12 -16.98 13.64
C GLN A 240 0.98 -16.83 14.88
N SER A 241 2.31 -17.00 14.74
CA SER A 241 3.26 -16.82 15.84
C SER A 241 3.41 -15.36 16.28
N ASN A 242 3.25 -14.40 15.36
CA ASN A 242 3.48 -12.97 15.59
C ASN A 242 2.20 -12.12 15.60
N LYS A 243 1.02 -12.74 15.64
CA LYS A 243 -0.27 -12.04 15.54
C LYS A 243 -0.43 -10.90 16.54
N SER A 244 0.00 -11.09 17.79
CA SER A 244 -0.13 -10.07 18.84
C SER A 244 0.67 -8.81 18.52
N VAL A 245 1.89 -9.00 18.02
CA VAL A 245 2.78 -7.90 17.60
C VAL A 245 2.18 -7.15 16.41
N LEU A 246 1.58 -7.86 15.45
CA LEU A 246 0.91 -7.23 14.30
C LEU A 246 -0.31 -6.41 14.72
N PHE A 247 -1.10 -6.90 15.70
CA PHE A 247 -2.22 -6.14 16.26
C PHE A 247 -1.77 -4.91 17.05
N GLU A 248 -0.72 -5.05 17.87
CA GLU A 248 -0.15 -3.96 18.66
C GLU A 248 0.33 -2.80 17.78
N HIS A 249 0.90 -3.12 16.61
CA HIS A 249 1.31 -2.12 15.62
C HIS A 249 0.19 -1.72 14.65
N GLY A 250 -1.08 -2.04 14.94
CA GLY A 250 -2.22 -1.59 14.14
C GLY A 250 -2.27 -2.13 12.71
N ILE A 251 -1.60 -3.25 12.41
CA ILE A 251 -1.55 -3.82 11.06
C ILE A 251 -2.90 -4.46 10.73
N ARG A 252 -3.60 -3.90 9.75
CA ARG A 252 -4.87 -4.43 9.23
C ARG A 252 -4.66 -5.56 8.23
N ARG A 253 -3.68 -5.36 7.36
CA ARG A 253 -3.39 -6.23 6.22
C ARG A 253 -1.89 -6.37 6.05
N LEU A 254 -1.43 -7.62 6.01
CA LEU A 254 -0.07 -7.99 5.67
C LEU A 254 -0.11 -8.77 4.35
N THR A 255 0.55 -8.26 3.32
CA THR A 255 0.62 -8.91 2.02
C THR A 255 2.07 -9.31 1.74
N PHE A 256 2.31 -10.59 1.50
CA PHE A 256 3.58 -11.07 0.98
C PHE A 256 3.51 -11.15 -0.55
N LEU A 257 4.40 -10.41 -1.20
CA LEU A 257 4.66 -10.47 -2.63
C LEU A 257 5.88 -11.35 -2.86
N VAL A 258 5.71 -12.51 -3.48
CA VAL A 258 6.82 -13.41 -3.81
C VAL A 258 7.21 -13.20 -5.27
N ALA A 259 8.41 -12.65 -5.47
CA ALA A 259 8.96 -12.40 -6.79
C ALA A 259 9.77 -13.61 -7.27
N GLN A 260 9.35 -14.18 -8.40
CA GLN A 260 10.04 -15.26 -9.12
C GLN A 260 10.49 -14.77 -10.50
N LYS A 261 11.60 -15.32 -10.99
CA LYS A 261 12.20 -14.85 -12.25
C LYS A 261 11.30 -15.19 -13.43
N ARG A 262 10.91 -14.18 -14.22
CA ARG A 262 10.07 -14.30 -15.43
C ARG A 262 8.64 -14.82 -15.16
N GLU A 263 8.18 -14.72 -13.92
CA GLU A 263 6.81 -15.08 -13.55
C GLU A 263 6.10 -13.88 -12.93
N PHE A 264 4.77 -13.91 -12.99
CA PHE A 264 3.96 -12.93 -12.28
C PHE A 264 4.13 -13.15 -10.77
N PRO A 265 4.25 -12.09 -9.96
CA PRO A 265 4.45 -12.25 -8.52
C PRO A 265 3.26 -12.94 -7.89
N LYS A 266 3.55 -13.81 -6.93
CA LYS A 266 2.52 -14.47 -6.14
C LYS A 266 2.18 -13.61 -4.93
N PHE A 267 0.88 -13.48 -4.65
CA PHE A 267 0.38 -12.63 -3.58
C PHE A 267 -0.30 -13.47 -2.51
N PHE A 268 0.11 -13.28 -1.26
CA PHE A 268 -0.48 -13.93 -0.09
C PHE A 268 -0.89 -12.87 0.92
N THR A 269 -2.19 -12.73 1.14
CA THR A 269 -2.76 -11.65 1.95
C THR A 269 -3.32 -12.19 3.26
N PHE A 270 -2.90 -11.61 4.38
CA PHE A 270 -3.33 -11.96 5.73
C PHE A 270 -4.00 -10.75 6.37
N ARG A 271 -5.17 -10.95 7.00
CA ARG A 271 -5.98 -9.84 7.53
C ARG A 271 -6.26 -9.96 9.01
N ALA A 272 -6.22 -8.84 9.71
CA ALA A 272 -6.55 -8.74 11.12
C ALA A 272 -7.94 -9.27 11.48
N ARG A 273 -8.97 -8.96 10.66
CA ARG A 273 -10.35 -9.43 10.90
C ARG A 273 -10.50 -10.95 10.92
N ASP A 274 -9.64 -11.64 10.18
CA ASP A 274 -9.58 -13.09 10.08
C ASP A 274 -8.47 -13.65 11.00
N LYS A 275 -8.04 -12.89 12.02
CA LYS A 275 -6.95 -13.24 12.94
C LYS A 275 -5.64 -13.61 12.24
N PHE A 276 -5.34 -12.91 11.14
CA PHE A 276 -4.22 -13.19 10.24
C PHE A 276 -4.21 -14.63 9.71
N GLU A 277 -5.38 -15.19 9.44
CA GLU A 277 -5.51 -16.28 8.48
C GLU A 277 -5.38 -15.74 7.05
N GLU A 278 -4.92 -16.59 6.14
CA GLU A 278 -4.77 -16.22 4.74
C GLU A 278 -6.14 -16.03 4.09
N ASP A 279 -6.37 -14.86 3.48
CA ASP A 279 -7.51 -14.68 2.60
C ASP A 279 -7.19 -15.20 1.19
N ARG A 280 -7.63 -16.42 0.93
CA ARG A 280 -7.48 -17.09 -0.37
C ARG A 280 -8.20 -16.39 -1.51
N ILE A 281 -9.18 -15.52 -1.25
CA ILE A 281 -9.90 -14.76 -2.29
C ILE A 281 -8.94 -13.77 -2.98
N TYR A 282 -7.98 -13.20 -2.25
CA TYR A 282 -6.97 -12.28 -2.78
C TYR A 282 -5.66 -12.99 -3.13
N ARG A 283 -5.65 -14.32 -3.21
CA ARG A 283 -4.45 -15.06 -3.65
C ARG A 283 -4.13 -14.68 -5.10
N HIS A 284 -2.87 -14.35 -5.36
CA HIS A 284 -2.38 -13.90 -6.68
C HIS A 284 -3.00 -12.59 -7.20
N LEU A 285 -3.61 -11.79 -6.32
CA LEU A 285 -4.14 -10.46 -6.65
C LEU A 285 -3.52 -9.41 -5.73
N GLU A 286 -3.08 -8.29 -6.30
CA GLU A 286 -2.68 -7.12 -5.51
C GLU A 286 -3.94 -6.50 -4.88
N PRO A 287 -4.08 -6.55 -3.54
CA PRO A 287 -5.34 -6.16 -2.89
C PRO A 287 -5.70 -4.67 -2.99
N ALA A 288 -4.77 -3.81 -3.42
CA ALA A 288 -5.08 -2.41 -3.73
C ALA A 288 -5.78 -2.23 -5.10
N LEU A 289 -5.62 -3.18 -6.02
CA LEU A 289 -6.22 -3.17 -7.36
C LEU A 289 -7.49 -4.02 -7.49
N ALA A 290 -7.82 -4.78 -6.44
CA ALA A 290 -8.93 -5.74 -6.40
C ALA A 290 -10.23 -5.13 -5.83
#